data_AF-A0A447NFY1-F1
#
_entry.id   AF-A0A447NFY1-F1
#
_cell.length_a   1.000
_cell.length_b   1.000
_cell.length_c   1.000
_cell.angle_alpha   90.00
_cell.angle_beta   90.00
_cell.angle_gamma   90.00
#
_symmetry.space_group_name_H-M   'P 1'
#
loop_
_entity.id
_entity.type
_entity.pdbx_description
1 polymer ?
#
loop_
_entity_poly.entity_id
_entity_poly.type
_entity_poly.pdbx_seq_one_letter_code
_entity_poly.pdbx_strand_id
1 'polypeptide(L)' 'MLSDISGLQLDYRTGGDVGPALGAARLAKIAVNKQTPLADVLPQLPLEQAHYPDAQRHAVYQQRRETFRRLYQQLLPLMS' A
#
# COMPACT_ATOMS: atom_id res chain seq x y z
N MET A 1 5.49 -6.56 10.20
CA MET A 1 5.72 -7.77 9.37
C MET A 1 5.80 -7.43 7.90
N LEU A 2 4.75 -6.91 7.24
CA LEU A 2 4.81 -6.60 5.80
C LEU A 2 5.88 -5.54 5.49
N SER A 3 5.98 -4.48 6.29
CA SER A 3 7.05 -3.47 6.21
C SER A 3 8.43 -4.13 6.34
N ASP A 4 8.60 -5.03 7.31
CA ASP A 4 9.85 -5.77 7.53
C ASP A 4 10.19 -6.69 6.35
N ILE A 5 9.20 -7.33 5.72
CA ILE A 5 9.44 -8.22 4.56
C ILE A 5 9.79 -7.39 3.31
N SER A 6 9.06 -6.30 3.06
CA SER A 6 9.25 -5.47 1.87
C SER A 6 10.45 -4.54 1.98
N GLY A 7 10.85 -4.16 3.20
CA GLY A 7 11.85 -3.13 3.47
C GLY A 7 11.32 -1.71 3.27
N LEU A 8 10.00 -1.53 3.15
CA LEU A 8 9.36 -0.25 2.87
C LEU A 8 8.56 0.24 4.07
N GLN A 9 8.51 1.57 4.26
CA GLN A 9 7.52 2.19 5.14
C GLN A 9 6.13 1.98 4.56
N LEU A 10 5.19 1.54 5.39
CA LEU A 10 3.80 1.34 5.02
C LEU A 10 2.90 2.21 5.90
N ASP A 11 2.23 3.17 5.27
CA ASP A 11 1.24 4.02 5.91
C ASP A 11 -0.14 3.38 5.77
N TYR A 12 -0.71 2.91 6.88
CA TYR A 12 -2.08 2.44 6.96
C TYR A 12 -3.02 3.62 7.14
N ARG A 13 -4.02 3.73 6.26
CA ARG A 13 -4.97 4.85 6.21
C ARG A 13 -6.40 4.34 6.18
N THR A 14 -7.28 5.05 6.88
CA THR A 14 -8.70 4.68 7.02
C THR A 14 -9.54 5.45 6.00
N GLY A 15 -10.61 4.84 5.46
CA GLY A 15 -11.53 5.46 4.49
C GLY A 15 -11.33 5.03 3.02
N GLY A 16 -10.54 3.98 2.77
CA GLY A 16 -10.38 3.39 1.43
C GLY A 16 -11.53 2.45 1.01
N ASP A 17 -12.40 2.09 1.94
CA ASP A 17 -13.58 1.23 1.79
C ASP A 17 -14.66 1.83 0.86
N VAL A 18 -14.71 3.15 0.76
CA VAL A 18 -15.60 3.87 -0.19
C VAL A 18 -15.22 3.57 -1.66
N GLY A 19 -13.98 3.14 -1.89
CA GLY A 19 -13.52 2.65 -3.20
C GLY A 19 -13.52 3.71 -4.31
N PRO A 20 -13.62 3.30 -5.58
CA PRO A 20 -13.54 4.19 -6.74
C PRO A 20 -14.61 5.30 -6.78
N ALA A 21 -15.77 5.08 -6.14
CA ALA A 21 -16.85 6.06 -6.10
C ALA A 21 -16.42 7.38 -5.41
N LEU A 22 -15.60 7.30 -4.36
CA LEU A 22 -15.01 8.48 -3.72
C LEU A 22 -14.13 9.27 -4.70
N GLY A 23 -13.41 8.58 -5.57
CA GLY A 23 -12.61 9.20 -6.63
C GLY A 23 -13.47 9.99 -7.61
N ALA A 24 -14.57 9.40 -8.09
CA ALA A 24 -15.50 10.07 -9.00
C ALA A 24 -16.13 11.33 -8.35
N ALA A 25 -16.56 11.23 -7.09
CA ALA A 25 -17.10 12.37 -6.35
C ALA A 25 -16.07 13.49 -6.18
N ARG A 26 -14.80 13.15 -5.89
CA ARG A 26 -13.70 14.11 -5.81
C ARG A 26 -13.43 14.81 -7.16
N LEU A 27 -13.47 14.09 -8.27
CA LEU A 27 -13.36 14.68 -9.61
C LEU A 27 -14.49 15.67 -9.91
N ALA A 28 -15.72 15.34 -9.53
CA ALA A 28 -16.85 16.28 -9.64
C ALA A 28 -16.63 17.55 -8.80
N LYS A 29 -16.10 17.41 -7.57
CA LYS A 29 -15.74 18.58 -6.72
C LYS A 29 -14.67 19.47 -7.36
N ILE A 30 -13.67 18.89 -8.05
CA ILE A 30 -12.64 19.65 -8.77
C ILE A 30 -13.27 20.44 -9.92
N ALA A 31 -14.17 19.82 -10.69
CA ALA A 31 -14.83 20.47 -11.81
C ALA A 31 -15.68 21.67 -11.40
N VAL A 32 -16.32 21.60 -10.23
CA VAL A 32 -17.12 22.69 -9.65
C VAL A 32 -16.24 23.78 -9.03
N ASN A 33 -15.14 23.42 -8.37
CA ASN A 33 -14.29 24.34 -7.60
C ASN A 33 -12.96 24.63 -8.31
N LYS A 34 -13.02 25.24 -9.51
CA LYS A 34 -11.86 25.43 -10.40
C LYS A 34 -10.74 26.32 -9.85
N GLN A 35 -11.06 27.18 -8.88
CA GLN A 35 -10.13 28.13 -8.27
C GLN A 35 -9.50 27.58 -6.98
N THR A 36 -10.01 26.45 -6.49
CA THR A 36 -9.51 25.82 -5.26
C THR A 36 -8.28 24.96 -5.60
N PRO A 37 -7.18 25.11 -4.86
CA PRO A 37 -6.03 24.23 -4.99
C PRO A 37 -6.41 22.75 -4.85
N LEU A 38 -5.81 21.88 -5.65
CA LEU A 38 -6.11 20.44 -5.62
C LEU A 38 -5.85 19.81 -4.26
N ALA A 39 -4.86 20.31 -3.50
CA ALA A 39 -4.54 19.81 -2.16
C ALA A 39 -5.72 19.94 -1.19
N ASP A 40 -6.54 20.99 -1.33
CA ASP A 40 -7.69 21.25 -0.47
C ASP A 40 -8.90 20.38 -0.88
N VAL A 41 -8.98 20.01 -2.17
CA VAL A 41 -10.06 19.17 -2.71
C VAL A 41 -9.77 17.67 -2.54
N LEU A 42 -8.48 17.31 -2.53
CA LEU A 42 -7.98 15.93 -2.45
C LEU A 42 -7.14 15.72 -1.18
N PRO A 43 -7.73 15.89 0.02
CA PRO A 43 -6.99 15.60 1.24
C PRO A 43 -6.62 14.12 1.27
N GLN A 44 -5.40 13.87 1.74
CA GLN A 44 -4.95 12.52 2.00
C GLN A 44 -5.83 11.92 3.11
N LEU A 45 -6.14 10.63 2.98
CA LEU A 45 -6.95 9.94 3.99
C LEU A 45 -6.25 9.99 5.36
N PRO A 46 -7.00 10.02 6.47
CA PRO A 46 -6.42 10.01 7.81
C PRO A 46 -5.41 8.87 7.97
N LEU A 47 -4.23 9.21 8.48
CA LEU A 47 -3.22 8.21 8.84
C LEU A 47 -3.68 7.53 10.13
N GLU A 48 -3.89 6.22 10.04
CA GLU A 48 -4.23 5.39 11.20
C GLU A 48 -2.94 4.93 11.89
N GLN A 49 -1.98 4.42 11.10
CA GLN A 49 -0.72 3.90 11.62
C GLN A 49 0.38 3.96 10.57
N ALA A 50 1.59 4.35 10.98
CA ALA A 50 2.80 4.22 10.18
C ALA A 50 3.61 3.00 10.64
N HIS A 51 3.95 2.12 9.71
CA HIS A 51 4.78 0.95 9.97
C HIS A 51 6.14 1.10 9.32
N TYR A 52 7.19 1.21 10.14
CA TYR A 52 8.57 1.27 9.69
C TYR A 52 9.17 -0.14 9.64
N PRO A 53 10.05 -0.42 8.67
CA PRO A 53 10.77 -1.69 8.62
C PRO A 53 11.80 -1.77 9.76
N ASP A 54 11.82 -2.90 10.45
CA ASP A 54 12.92 -3.28 11.33
C ASP A 54 14.05 -3.91 10.50
N ALA A 55 15.25 -3.33 10.57
CA ALA A 55 16.40 -3.77 9.78
C ALA A 55 16.86 -5.21 10.10
N GLN A 56 16.81 -5.61 11.38
CA GLN A 56 17.20 -6.98 11.79
C GLN A 56 16.19 -7.99 11.25
N ARG A 57 14.90 -7.67 11.39
CA ARG A 57 13.83 -8.54 10.86
C ARG A 57 13.85 -8.58 9.34
N HIS A 58 14.14 -7.45 8.68
CA HIS A 58 14.28 -7.39 7.23
C HIS A 58 15.36 -8.33 6.72
N ALA A 59 16.54 -8.34 7.36
CA ALA A 59 17.62 -9.26 7.01
C ALA A 59 17.19 -10.74 7.12
N VAL A 60 16.49 -11.10 8.20
CA VAL A 60 15.95 -12.46 8.39
C VAL A 60 14.91 -12.80 7.30
N TYR A 61 14.03 -11.86 6.95
CA TYR A 61 13.02 -12.08 5.94
C TYR A 61 13.58 -12.16 4.51
N GLN A 62 14.70 -11.49 4.21
CA GLN A 62 15.36 -11.61 2.90
C GLN A 62 15.77 -13.06 2.62
N GLN A 63 16.42 -13.71 3.58
CA GLN A 63 16.81 -15.12 3.44
C GLN A 63 15.58 -16.03 3.25
N ARG A 64 14.53 -15.81 4.04
CA ARG A 64 13.27 -16.59 3.91
C ARG A 64 12.58 -16.35 2.56
N ARG A 65 12.65 -15.14 2.02
CA ARG A 65 12.05 -14.78 0.73
C ARG A 65 12.74 -15.47 -0.44
N GLU A 66 14.04 -15.74 -0.34
CA GLU A 66 14.74 -16.56 -1.33
C GLU A 66 14.27 -18.02 -1.30
N THR A 67 14.18 -18.62 -0.12
CA THR A 67 13.63 -19.97 0.05
C THR A 67 12.21 -20.05 -0.50
N PHE A 68 11.35 -19.09 -0.16
CA PHE A 68 9.99 -19.01 -0.69
C PHE A 68 9.98 -18.95 -2.23
N ARG A 69 10.81 -18.10 -2.84
CA ARG A 69 10.90 -17.99 -4.31
C ARG A 69 11.28 -19.31 -4.96
N ARG A 70 12.24 -20.04 -4.40
CA ARG A 70 12.67 -21.35 -4.93
C ARG A 70 11.54 -22.36 -4.84
N LEU A 71 10.91 -22.49 -3.67
CA LEU A 71 9.80 -23.43 -3.46
C LEU A 71 8.61 -23.09 -4.36
N TYR A 72 8.25 -21.81 -4.48
CA TYR A 72 7.18 -21.36 -5.36
C TYR A 72 7.43 -21.77 -6.81
N GLN A 73 8.64 -21.55 -7.33
CA GLN A 73 9.01 -21.94 -8.70
C GLN A 73 9.02 -23.46 -8.91
N GLN A 74 9.47 -24.23 -7.91
CA GLN A 74 9.50 -25.70 -7.98
C GLN A 74 8.09 -26.31 -8.01
N LEU A 75 7.14 -25.70 -7.29
CA LEU A 75 5.77 -26.19 -7.21
C LEU A 75 4.85 -25.61 -8.29
N LEU A 76 5.24 -24.53 -8.96
CA LEU A 76 4.45 -23.88 -10.01
C LEU A 76 3.96 -24.85 -11.11
N PRO A 77 4.77 -25.80 -11.63
CA PRO A 77 4.32 -26.74 -12.65
C PRO A 77 3.25 -27.74 -12.17
N LEU A 78 3.06 -27.88 -10.86
CA LEU A 78 2.07 -28.78 -10.26
C LEU A 78 0.72 -28.07 -10.00
N MET A 79 0.64 -26.77 -10.23
CA MET A 79 -0.56 -25.95 -9.96
C MET A 79 -1.41 -25.65 -11.20
N SER A 80 -1.28 -26.48 -12.24
CA SER A 80 -2.10 -26.46 -13.46
C SER A 80 -3.21 -27.50 -13.41
#